data_AF-A0A6P7U438-F1
#
_entry.id   AF-A0A6P7U438-F1
#
_cell.length_a   1.000
_cell.length_b   1.000
_cell.length_c   1.000
_cell.angle_alpha   90.00
_cell.angle_beta   90.00
_cell.angle_gamma   90.00
#
_symmetry.space_group_name_H-M   'P 1'
#
loop_
_entity.id
_entity.type
_entity.pdbx_description
1 polymer ?
#
loop_
_entity_poly.entity_id
_entity_poly.type
_entity_poly.pdbx_seq_one_letter_code
_entity_poly.pdbx_strand_id
1 'polypeptide(L)'
;MIVPAISSRMLVTYDENLEPLTVSVRVGQAVDLAGQTGTKRSITGFQTHNTPVLLAHGQRAELVTDEYIPLTPYLEGVVILKRNPDYVSR
;
A
#
# COMPACT_ATOMS: atom_id res chain seq x y z
N MET A 1 -30.66 19.54 -0.43
CA MET A 1 -29.28 19.76 -0.89
C MET A 1 -28.50 18.48 -0.61
N ILE A 2 -28.05 17.77 -1.64
CA ILE A 2 -27.20 16.60 -1.48
C ILE A 2 -25.76 17.09 -1.62
N VAL A 3 -24.94 16.90 -0.59
CA VAL A 3 -23.52 17.22 -0.66
C VAL A 3 -22.77 15.94 -1.02
N PRO A 4 -22.00 15.91 -2.12
CA PRO A 4 -21.17 14.75 -2.42
C PRO A 4 -20.03 14.68 -1.40
N ALA A 5 -19.97 13.60 -0.63
CA ALA A 5 -18.86 13.32 0.28
C ALA A 5 -17.69 12.71 -0.51
N ILE A 6 -16.92 13.56 -1.19
CA ILE A 6 -15.73 13.15 -1.94
C ILE A 6 -14.55 13.14 -0.96
N SER A 7 -13.96 11.96 -0.73
CA SER A 7 -12.73 11.79 0.04
C SER A 7 -11.63 11.23 -0.86
N SER A 8 -10.42 11.78 -0.78
CA SER A 8 -9.27 11.30 -1.55
C SER A 8 -8.73 9.99 -0.99
N ARG A 9 -8.43 9.03 -1.86
CA ARG A 9 -7.70 7.80 -1.50
C ARG A 9 -6.19 8.04 -1.47
N MET A 10 -5.74 8.86 -0.51
CA MET A 10 -4.33 9.14 -0.31
C MET A 10 -3.71 8.09 0.61
N LEU A 11 -2.65 7.43 0.17
CA LEU A 11 -1.84 6.55 1.00
C LEU A 11 -0.69 7.34 1.62
N VAL A 12 -0.66 7.40 2.95
CA VAL A 12 0.40 8.01 3.76
C VAL A 12 0.87 6.97 4.77
N THR A 13 2.18 6.84 4.91
CA THR A 13 2.80 5.85 5.79
C THR A 13 3.54 6.51 6.93
N TYR A 14 3.41 5.91 8.12
CA TYR A 14 4.05 6.35 9.35
C TYR A 14 4.78 5.19 10.01
N ASP A 15 5.78 5.48 10.83
CA ASP A 15 6.46 4.49 11.66
C ASP A 15 5.72 4.22 12.99
N GLU A 16 6.28 3.37 13.86
CA GLU A 16 5.73 3.09 15.20
C GLU A 16 5.74 4.31 16.14
N ASN A 17 6.57 5.32 15.86
CA ASN A 17 6.67 6.57 16.61
C ASN A 17 5.80 7.71 16.03
N LEU A 18 4.97 7.39 15.02
CA LEU A 18 4.12 8.35 14.29
C LEU A 18 4.91 9.40 13.49
N GLU A 19 6.15 9.10 13.14
CA GLU A 19 6.93 9.92 12.21
C GLU A 19 6.59 9.54 10.76
N PRO A 20 6.51 10.53 9.84
CA PRO A 20 6.23 10.26 8.44
C PRO A 20 7.35 9.44 7.82
N LEU A 21 7.00 8.29 7.24
CA LEU A 21 7.94 7.34 6.67
C LEU A 21 7.69 7.22 5.16
N THR A 22 8.69 7.53 4.35
CA THR A 22 8.63 7.38 2.89
C THR A 22 9.05 5.96 2.50
N VAL A 23 8.12 5.18 1.94
CA VAL A 23 8.40 3.82 1.47
C VAL A 23 8.02 3.63 0.01
N SER A 24 8.73 2.73 -0.67
CA SER A 24 8.45 2.35 -2.05
C SER A 24 7.27 1.38 -2.10
N VAL A 25 6.23 1.76 -2.84
CA VAL A 25 5.01 0.99 -3.08
C VAL A 25 4.78 0.76 -4.57
N ARG A 26 4.25 -0.41 -4.91
CA ARG A 26 3.74 -0.72 -6.25
C ARG A 26 2.26 -0.41 -6.28
N VAL A 27 1.86 0.48 -7.17
CA VAL A 27 0.46 0.84 -7.40
C VAL A 27 0.02 0.24 -8.73
N GLY A 28 -1.03 -0.58 -8.72
CA GLY A 28 -1.55 -1.24 -9.91
C GLY A 28 -3.03 -1.50 -9.82
N GLN A 29 -3.62 -2.02 -10.90
CA GLN A 29 -5.04 -2.35 -10.93
C GLN A 29 -5.30 -3.57 -10.02
N ALA A 30 -6.31 -3.46 -9.16
CA ALA A 30 -6.73 -4.56 -8.31
C ALA A 30 -7.30 -5.70 -9.18
N VAL A 31 -6.80 -6.91 -8.98
CA VAL A 31 -7.34 -8.12 -9.60
C VAL A 31 -7.83 -9.08 -8.52
N ASP A 32 -8.94 -9.76 -8.80
CA ASP A 32 -9.38 -10.84 -7.93
C ASP A 32 -8.43 -12.04 -8.07
N LEU A 33 -8.11 -12.64 -6.93
CA LEU A 33 -7.20 -13.78 -6.82
C LEU A 33 -7.93 -15.11 -7.05
N ALA A 34 -9.25 -15.08 -7.25
CA ALA A 34 -10.05 -16.24 -7.62
C ALA A 34 -9.59 -16.82 -8.97
N GLY A 35 -8.83 -17.94 -8.91
CA GLY A 35 -8.39 -18.71 -10.09
C GLY A 35 -6.90 -18.60 -10.45
N GLN A 36 -6.09 -17.82 -9.72
CA GLN A 36 -4.64 -17.74 -9.98
C GLN A 36 -3.84 -18.75 -9.13
N THR A 37 -2.95 -19.52 -9.78
CA THR A 37 -2.03 -20.48 -9.15
C THR A 37 -0.65 -19.86 -8.96
N GLY A 38 -0.20 -19.66 -7.72
CA GLY A 38 1.12 -19.10 -7.37
C GLY A 38 1.07 -18.13 -6.18
N THR A 39 2.20 -17.49 -5.83
CA THR A 39 2.27 -16.43 -4.80
C THR A 39 1.41 -15.26 -5.24
N LYS A 40 0.23 -15.16 -4.63
CA LYS A 40 -0.89 -14.29 -5.00
C LYS A 40 -0.55 -12.81 -4.81
N ARG A 41 0.02 -12.14 -5.82
CA ARG A 41 0.03 -10.67 -5.87
C ARG A 41 -1.32 -10.18 -6.37
N SER A 42 -1.91 -9.21 -5.68
CA SER A 42 -3.28 -8.75 -5.95
C SER A 42 -3.37 -7.63 -6.99
N ILE A 43 -2.24 -7.26 -7.59
CA ILE A 43 -2.11 -6.14 -8.54
C ILE A 43 -1.53 -6.56 -9.89
N THR A 44 -2.08 -6.00 -10.98
CA THR A 44 -1.53 -6.10 -12.35
C THR A 44 -1.15 -4.71 -12.88
N GLY A 45 -0.20 -4.66 -13.83
CA GLY A 45 0.21 -3.42 -14.50
C GLY A 45 0.69 -2.34 -13.52
N PHE A 46 1.62 -2.68 -12.63
CA PHE A 46 2.03 -1.79 -11.55
C PHE A 46 3.11 -0.79 -11.95
N GLN A 47 3.07 0.38 -11.33
CA GLN A 47 4.16 1.36 -11.31
C GLN A 47 4.68 1.51 -9.88
N THR A 48 5.99 1.71 -9.73
CA THR A 48 6.60 1.96 -8.42
C THR A 48 6.56 3.45 -8.10
N HIS A 49 6.04 3.79 -6.93
CA HIS A 49 5.96 5.12 -6.38
C HIS A 49 6.49 5.14 -4.96
N ASN A 50 6.80 6.32 -4.45
CA ASN A 50 7.11 6.52 -3.03
C ASN A 50 5.92 7.18 -2.35
N THR A 51 5.62 6.79 -1.11
CA THR A 51 4.58 7.45 -0.32
C THR A 51 5.01 8.89 0.08
N PRO A 52 4.08 9.85 0.18
CA PRO A 52 2.64 9.70 -0.02
C PRO A 52 2.19 9.65 -1.49
N VAL A 53 1.21 8.81 -1.81
CA VAL A 53 0.70 8.62 -3.18
C VAL A 53 -0.83 8.67 -3.22
N LEU A 54 -1.40 9.23 -4.30
CA LEU A 54 -2.83 9.19 -4.57
C LEU A 54 -3.19 7.93 -5.36
N LEU A 55 -4.09 7.12 -4.83
CA LEU A 55 -4.59 5.93 -5.50
C LEU A 55 -5.82 6.29 -6.34
N ALA A 56 -5.79 5.93 -7.64
CA ALA A 56 -6.96 6.08 -8.49
C ALA A 56 -8.02 5.02 -8.15
N HIS A 57 -9.24 5.21 -8.68
CA HIS A 57 -10.31 4.25 -8.53
C HIS A 57 -9.88 2.86 -9.06
N GLY A 58 -10.11 1.81 -8.25
CA GLY A 58 -9.76 0.43 -8.61
C GLY A 58 -8.27 0.09 -8.51
N GLN A 59 -7.41 1.05 -8.13
CA GLN A 59 -6.01 0.77 -7.86
C GLN A 59 -5.78 0.31 -6.43
N ARG A 60 -4.77 -0.54 -6.24
CA ARG A 60 -4.27 -0.99 -4.94
C ARG A 60 -2.76 -0.77 -4.89
N ALA A 61 -2.28 -0.50 -3.68
CA ALA A 61 -0.86 -0.42 -3.37
C ALA A 61 -0.39 -1.70 -2.66
N GLU A 62 0.83 -2.14 -2.98
CA GLU A 62 1.57 -3.20 -2.28
C GLU A 62 2.99 -2.70 -1.97
N LEU A 63 3.58 -3.08 -0.83
CA LEU A 63 4.97 -2.72 -0.51
C LEU A 63 5.95 -3.39 -1.48
N VAL A 64 7.02 -2.69 -1.85
CA VAL A 64 8.07 -3.24 -2.73
C VAL A 64 9.00 -4.18 -1.96
N THR A 65 9.30 -3.86 -0.70
CA THR A 65 10.26 -4.56 0.15
C THR A 65 9.59 -5.08 1.42
N ASP A 66 10.11 -6.18 1.96
CA ASP A 66 9.67 -6.78 3.23
C ASP A 66 10.37 -6.14 4.45
N GLU A 67 10.99 -4.97 4.29
CA GLU A 67 11.64 -4.22 5.39
C GLU A 67 10.63 -3.75 6.44
N TYR A 68 9.41 -3.47 5.98
CA TYR A 68 8.30 -3.02 6.81
C TYR A 68 7.11 -3.94 6.65
N ILE A 69 6.40 -4.18 7.75
CA ILE A 69 5.15 -4.93 7.80
C ILE A 69 4.03 -3.93 8.13
N PRO A 70 3.00 -3.80 7.29
CA PRO A 70 1.86 -2.94 7.59
C PRO A 70 1.00 -3.56 8.68
N LEU A 71 0.51 -2.74 9.60
CA LEU A 71 -0.45 -3.19 10.63
C LEU A 71 -1.84 -3.49 10.04
N THR A 72 -2.14 -2.95 8.86
CA THR A 72 -3.40 -3.16 8.14
C THR A 72 -3.18 -4.05 6.91
N PRO A 73 -4.16 -4.90 6.55
CA PRO A 73 -4.07 -5.75 5.36
C PRO A 73 -4.18 -4.96 4.04
N TYR A 74 -4.60 -3.69 4.10
CA TYR A 74 -4.76 -2.82 2.93
C TYR A 74 -3.90 -1.56 3.11
N LEU A 75 -3.19 -1.17 2.04
CA LEU A 75 -2.40 0.05 1.98
C LEU A 75 -3.23 1.21 1.43
N GLU A 76 -4.12 1.76 2.25
CA GLU A 76 -4.97 2.89 1.87
C GLU A 76 -5.17 3.82 3.07
N GLY A 77 -5.20 5.14 2.83
CA GLY A 77 -5.37 6.12 3.90
C GLY A 77 -4.08 6.30 4.68
N VAL A 78 -4.21 6.38 6.00
CA VAL A 78 -3.08 6.46 6.93
C VAL A 78 -2.74 5.06 7.41
N VAL A 79 -1.52 4.60 7.12
CA VAL A 79 -1.05 3.26 7.45
C VAL A 79 0.20 3.34 8.31
N ILE A 80 0.19 2.62 9.42
CA ILE A 80 1.37 2.47 10.29
C ILE A 80 2.14 1.23 9.85
N LEU A 81 3.43 1.43 9.65
CA LEU A 81 4.39 0.42 9.24
C LEU A 81 5.29 0.07 10.43
N LYS A 82 5.36 -1.22 10.72
CA LYS A 82 6.29 -1.76 11.71
C LYS A 82 7.54 -2.26 11.01
N ARG A 83 8.71 -2.01 11.58
CA ARG A 83 9.95 -2.57 11.04
C ARG A 83 9.96 -4.08 11.22
N ASN A 84 10.29 -4.81 10.16
CA ASN A 84 10.33 -6.26 10.18
C ASN A 84 11.58 -6.74 10.94
N PRO A 85 11.45 -7.47 12.07
CA PRO A 85 12.60 -7.99 12.81
C PRO A 85 13.37 -9.06 12.05
N ASP A 86 12.74 -9.74 11.09
CA ASP A 86 13.34 -10.82 10.29
C ASP A 86 13.98 -10.31 8.99
N TYR A 87 13.98 -8.99 8.77
CA TYR A 87 14.56 -8.40 7.58
C TYR A 87 16.10 -8.47 7.61
N VAL A 88 16.66 -9.33 6.77
CA VAL A 88 18.10 -9.40 6.54
C VAL A 88 18.45 -8.52 5.34
N SER A 89 19.16 -7.41 5.58
CA SER A 89 19.75 -6.60 4.51
C SER A 89 20.81 -7.46 3.80
N ARG A 90 20.48 -7.95 2.61
CA ARG A 90 21.35 -8.81 1.83
C ARG A 90 22.27 -8.02 0.91
#